data_AF-A0A9Q0Z783-F1
#
_entry.id   AF-A0A9Q0Z783-F1
#
_cell.length_a   1.000
_cell.length_b   1.000
_cell.length_c   1.000
_cell.angle_alpha   90.00
_cell.angle_beta   90.00
_cell.angle_gamma   90.00
#
_symmetry.space_group_name_H-M   'P 1'
#
loop_
_entity.id
_entity.type
_entity.pdbx_description
1 polymer ?
#
loop_
_entity_poly.entity_id
_entity_poly.type
_entity_poly.pdbx_seq_one_letter_code
_entity_poly.pdbx_strand_id
1 'polypeptide(L)'
;MLEQLMHQLKTPCCARPDRLIPKKVKGKILVCLRGINARVDKGQQAALAGAVGWSFANNKDSGNEIIADPHVLPASHINYTSGVAIFKYINSTEYPVAYITLPVTKIGTQPAPVVAAFSSKGPNTIAPDILKPDITAPGVSVIAAFTEAQGPTNQDFDRRRVLFNSISGTSMSCPHVSGVAGLLKHPASYLEPCVD
;
A
#
# COMPACT_ATOMS: atom_id res chain seq x y z
N MET A 1 19.02 -18.21 -1.94
CA MET A 1 18.12 -17.48 -1.02
C MET A 1 18.47 -17.87 0.40
N LEU A 2 18.48 -16.93 1.32
CA LEU A 2 18.81 -17.19 2.73
C LEU A 2 17.53 -17.01 3.56
N GLU A 3 17.15 -18.04 4.30
CA GLU A 3 16.09 -17.93 5.31
C GLU A 3 16.54 -17.02 6.44
N GLN A 4 15.62 -16.22 6.95
CA GLN A 4 15.87 -15.25 8.02
C GLN A 4 14.86 -15.45 9.14
N LEU A 5 15.31 -15.29 10.38
CA LEU A 5 14.44 -15.34 11.55
C LEU A 5 13.36 -14.26 11.47
N MET A 6 12.15 -14.62 11.89
CA MET A 6 11.02 -13.69 11.97
C MET A 6 10.88 -13.14 13.38
N HIS A 7 10.38 -11.91 13.48
CA HIS A 7 9.95 -11.34 14.75
C HIS A 7 8.66 -10.55 14.55
N GLN A 8 7.62 -10.92 15.30
CA GLN A 8 6.37 -10.17 15.33
C GLN A 8 6.47 -8.99 16.30
N LEU A 9 5.88 -7.88 15.90
CA LEU A 9 5.73 -6.70 16.75
C LEU A 9 4.29 -6.21 16.70
N LYS A 10 3.76 -5.88 17.88
CA LYS A 10 2.43 -5.27 17.98
C LYS A 10 2.46 -3.84 17.46
N THR A 11 1.31 -3.34 17.01
CA THR A 11 1.11 -2.02 16.39
C THR A 11 1.80 -0.85 17.10
N PRO A 12 1.78 -0.75 18.45
CA PRO A 12 2.46 0.34 19.15
C PRO A 12 3.98 0.31 18.99
N CYS A 13 4.58 -0.87 18.83
CA CYS A 13 6.03 -1.04 18.78
C CYS A 13 6.60 -0.65 17.41
N CYS A 14 5.88 -0.96 16.32
CA CYS A 14 6.34 -0.62 14.96
C CYS A 14 6.15 0.85 14.60
N ALA A 15 5.40 1.60 15.41
CA ALA A 15 5.09 3.00 15.16
C ALA A 15 6.03 3.96 15.91
N ARG A 16 6.88 3.46 16.80
CA ARG A 16 7.74 4.32 17.60
C ARG A 16 9.18 3.80 17.61
N PRO A 17 10.16 4.59 17.14
CA PRO A 17 11.54 4.15 17.03
C PRO A 17 12.13 3.69 18.37
N ASP A 18 11.76 4.38 19.46
CA ASP A 18 12.16 4.10 20.85
C ASP A 18 11.73 2.70 21.33
N ARG A 19 10.71 2.09 20.71
CA ARG A 19 10.20 0.77 21.09
C ARG A 19 10.77 -0.39 20.27
N LEU A 20 11.58 -0.10 19.25
CA LEU A 20 12.30 -1.12 18.48
C LEU A 20 13.62 -1.44 19.17
N ILE A 21 13.66 -2.51 19.96
CA ILE A 21 14.88 -2.96 20.65
C ILE A 21 15.84 -3.58 19.61
N PRO A 22 17.00 -2.97 19.29
CA PRO A 22 17.85 -3.44 18.20
C PRO A 22 18.31 -4.90 18.35
N LYS A 23 18.59 -5.34 19.59
CA LYS A 23 18.97 -6.74 19.89
C LYS A 23 17.90 -7.76 19.46
N LYS A 24 16.62 -7.39 19.46
CA LYS A 24 15.52 -8.28 19.06
C LYS A 24 15.23 -8.25 17.56
N VAL A 25 15.64 -7.18 16.88
CA VAL A 25 15.28 -6.85 15.49
C VAL A 25 16.40 -7.13 14.50
N LYS A 26 17.65 -6.89 14.90
CA LYS A 26 18.82 -6.93 13.99
C LYS A 26 18.92 -8.29 13.29
N GLY A 27 19.00 -8.26 11.96
CA GLY A 27 19.12 -9.47 11.13
C GLY A 27 17.84 -10.29 10.97
N LYS A 28 16.67 -9.75 11.35
CA LYS A 28 15.37 -10.43 11.23
C LYS A 28 14.41 -9.78 10.24
N ILE A 29 13.41 -10.55 9.82
CA ILE A 29 12.22 -10.07 9.13
C ILE A 29 11.19 -9.65 10.18
N LEU A 30 10.79 -8.38 10.16
CA LEU A 30 9.78 -7.85 11.07
C LEU A 30 8.38 -7.98 10.47
N VAL A 31 7.43 -8.49 11.26
CA VAL A 31 6.00 -8.50 10.91
C VAL A 31 5.24 -7.55 11.82
N CYS A 32 4.54 -6.59 11.22
CA CYS A 32 3.91 -5.49 11.93
C CYS A 32 2.49 -5.23 11.44
N LEU A 33 1.60 -4.94 12.39
CA LEU A 33 0.22 -4.56 12.10
C LEU A 33 0.12 -3.11 11.60
N ARG A 34 -0.87 -2.89 10.72
CA ARG A 34 -1.32 -1.58 10.24
C ARG A 34 -1.82 -0.68 11.37
N GLY A 35 -1.46 0.61 11.29
CA GLY A 35 -1.95 1.69 12.17
C GLY A 35 -0.88 2.67 12.65
N ILE A 36 -1.31 3.78 13.24
CA ILE A 36 -0.50 4.88 13.83
C ILE A 36 0.33 5.69 12.82
N ASN A 37 1.32 5.10 12.14
CA ASN A 37 2.19 5.81 11.18
C ASN A 37 1.94 5.32 9.75
N ALA A 38 2.44 6.08 8.77
CA ALA A 38 2.43 5.68 7.37
C ALA A 38 3.18 4.35 7.14
N ARG A 39 2.77 3.63 6.09
CA ARG A 39 3.22 2.25 5.82
C ARG A 39 4.72 2.17 5.55
N VAL A 40 5.24 3.12 4.77
CA VAL A 40 6.66 3.18 4.42
C VAL A 40 7.51 3.60 5.62
N ASP A 41 7.06 4.58 6.42
CA ASP A 41 7.82 5.07 7.57
C ASP A 41 8.14 3.96 8.57
N LYS A 42 7.20 3.05 8.80
CA LYS A 42 7.43 1.88 9.65
C LYS A 42 8.53 0.97 9.10
N GLY A 43 8.56 0.79 7.78
CA GLY A 43 9.65 0.08 7.10
C GLY A 43 10.99 0.79 7.32
N GLN A 44 11.02 2.12 7.22
CA GLN A 44 12.23 2.90 7.51
C GLN A 44 12.70 2.71 8.97
N GLN A 45 11.78 2.71 9.94
CA GLN A 45 12.15 2.46 11.34
C GLN A 45 12.67 1.03 11.56
N ALA A 46 12.08 0.04 10.89
CA ALA A 46 12.58 -1.32 10.89
C ALA A 46 14.01 -1.40 10.32
N ALA A 47 14.28 -0.72 9.20
CA ALA A 47 15.61 -0.64 8.61
C ALA A 47 16.63 -0.03 9.58
N LEU A 48 16.29 1.10 10.20
CA LEU A 48 17.16 1.79 11.17
C LEU A 48 17.46 0.93 12.40
N ALA A 49 16.52 0.08 12.83
CA ALA A 49 16.72 -0.87 13.91
C ALA A 49 17.52 -2.13 13.49
N GLY A 50 17.94 -2.24 12.22
CA GLY A 50 18.75 -3.32 11.69
C GLY A 50 17.96 -4.51 11.13
N ALA A 51 16.66 -4.36 10.87
CA ALA A 51 15.88 -5.39 10.18
C ALA A 51 16.38 -5.58 8.75
N VAL A 52 16.25 -6.80 8.24
CA VAL A 52 16.66 -7.20 6.88
C VAL A 52 15.47 -7.46 5.97
N GLY A 53 14.27 -7.55 6.55
CA GLY A 53 13.00 -7.72 5.85
C GLY A 53 11.84 -7.11 6.64
N TRP A 54 10.76 -6.78 5.94
CA TRP A 54 9.56 -6.17 6.51
C TRP A 54 8.29 -6.82 5.95
N SER A 55 7.31 -7.07 6.81
CA SER A 55 5.99 -7.53 6.40
C SER A 55 4.94 -6.68 7.09
N PHE A 56 4.10 -6.05 6.28
CA PHE A 56 3.05 -5.17 6.73
C PHE A 56 1.71 -5.88 6.68
N ALA A 57 1.16 -6.23 7.84
CA ALA A 57 -0.10 -6.93 7.98
C ALA A 57 -1.26 -5.96 8.20
N ASN A 58 -2.32 -6.07 7.40
CA ASN A 58 -3.55 -5.33 7.66
C ASN A 58 -4.17 -5.70 9.01
N ASN A 59 -4.80 -4.71 9.64
CA ASN A 59 -5.73 -4.94 10.75
C ASN A 59 -7.11 -5.38 10.20
N LYS A 60 -8.02 -5.74 11.11
CA LYS A 60 -9.38 -6.19 10.74
C LYS A 60 -10.13 -5.15 9.90
N ASP A 61 -10.01 -3.87 10.25
CA ASP A 61 -10.74 -2.77 9.59
C ASP A 61 -10.27 -2.50 8.16
N SER A 62 -8.99 -2.75 7.87
CA SER A 62 -8.43 -2.60 6.51
C SER A 62 -8.66 -3.84 5.64
N GLY A 63 -9.14 -4.94 6.24
CA GLY A 63 -9.52 -6.16 5.54
C GLY A 63 -8.42 -6.72 4.63
N ASN A 64 -8.82 -7.09 3.41
CA ASN A 64 -7.97 -7.83 2.48
C ASN A 64 -7.38 -7.00 1.33
N GLU A 65 -7.53 -5.68 1.36
CA GLU A 65 -6.90 -4.80 0.37
C GLU A 65 -5.38 -4.75 0.57
N ILE A 66 -4.63 -5.05 -0.48
CA ILE A 66 -3.18 -4.92 -0.51
C ILE A 66 -2.77 -3.84 -1.49
N ILE A 67 -1.76 -3.06 -1.12
CA ILE A 67 -1.22 -1.97 -1.94
C ILE A 67 0.29 -2.14 -2.06
N ALA A 68 0.81 -2.01 -3.28
CA ALA A 68 2.22 -2.10 -3.58
C ALA A 68 2.92 -0.77 -3.30
N ASP A 69 3.29 -0.51 -2.03
CA ASP A 69 4.10 0.65 -1.68
C ASP A 69 5.60 0.41 -1.94
N PRO A 70 6.35 1.45 -2.33
CA PRO A 70 7.79 1.35 -2.57
C PRO A 70 8.59 1.35 -1.26
N HIS A 71 8.66 0.23 -0.55
CA HIS A 71 9.44 0.14 0.69
C HIS A 71 10.96 0.32 0.48
N VAL A 72 11.66 0.75 1.55
CA VAL A 72 13.12 0.98 1.58
C VAL A 72 13.95 -0.28 1.86
N LEU A 73 13.31 -1.38 2.26
CA LEU A 73 13.90 -2.70 2.44
C LEU A 73 12.97 -3.77 1.81
N PRO A 74 13.45 -5.02 1.60
CA PRO A 74 12.60 -6.09 1.09
C PRO A 74 11.31 -6.21 1.92
N ALA A 75 10.17 -6.08 1.24
CA ALA A 75 8.90 -5.94 1.93
C ALA A 75 7.74 -6.64 1.23
N SER A 76 6.75 -7.07 2.03
CA SER A 76 5.46 -7.54 1.53
C SER A 76 4.32 -6.95 2.34
N HIS A 77 3.29 -6.47 1.64
CA HIS A 77 2.03 -6.11 2.27
C HIS A 77 1.09 -7.31 2.21
N ILE A 78 0.70 -7.80 3.39
CA ILE A 78 -0.16 -8.98 3.53
C ILE A 78 -1.55 -8.57 4.05
N ASN A 79 -2.56 -9.25 3.51
CA ASN A 79 -3.95 -9.08 3.94
C ASN A 79 -4.17 -9.53 5.40
N TYR A 80 -5.35 -9.20 5.95
CA TYR A 80 -5.70 -9.56 7.33
C TYR A 80 -5.64 -11.07 7.57
N THR A 81 -6.23 -11.89 6.70
CA THR A 81 -6.30 -13.34 6.86
C THR A 81 -4.91 -13.99 6.90
N SER A 82 -4.03 -13.62 5.98
CA SER A 82 -2.63 -14.07 5.94
C SER A 82 -1.83 -13.54 7.13
N GLY A 83 -2.10 -12.30 7.56
CA GLY A 83 -1.54 -11.73 8.78
C GLY A 83 -1.82 -12.60 10.01
N VAL A 84 -3.08 -12.99 10.22
CA VAL A 84 -3.49 -13.89 11.32
C VAL A 84 -2.75 -15.23 11.24
N ALA A 85 -2.64 -15.83 10.06
CA ALA A 85 -1.91 -17.08 9.86
C ALA A 85 -0.41 -16.95 10.19
N ILE A 86 0.23 -15.85 9.76
CA ILE A 86 1.65 -15.58 10.03
C ILE A 86 1.89 -15.33 11.53
N PHE A 87 1.03 -14.56 12.19
CA PHE A 87 1.14 -14.38 13.65
C PHE A 87 0.95 -15.70 14.40
N LYS A 88 0.05 -16.58 13.94
CA LYS A 88 -0.09 -17.93 14.51
C LYS A 88 1.18 -18.76 14.31
N TYR A 89 1.77 -18.73 13.11
CA TYR A 89 3.02 -19.42 12.81
C TYR A 89 4.18 -18.94 13.71
N ILE A 90 4.38 -17.62 13.83
CA ILE A 90 5.45 -17.05 14.66
C ILE A 90 5.31 -17.47 16.14
N ASN A 91 4.08 -17.69 16.63
CA ASN A 91 3.83 -18.14 18.00
C ASN A 91 3.89 -19.66 18.18
N SER A 92 3.92 -20.44 17.10
CA SER A 92 3.92 -21.91 17.15
C SER A 92 5.30 -22.55 17.28
N THR A 93 6.38 -21.78 17.10
CA THR A 93 7.76 -22.26 17.15
C THR A 93 8.67 -21.22 17.81
N GLU A 94 9.75 -21.67 18.43
CA GLU A 94 10.77 -20.80 19.03
C GLU A 94 11.64 -20.10 17.97
N TYR A 95 11.80 -20.73 16.80
CA TYR A 95 12.68 -20.27 15.71
C TYR A 95 11.92 -20.10 14.39
N PRO A 96 10.96 -19.17 14.29
CA PRO A 96 10.24 -18.93 13.05
C PRO A 96 11.19 -18.34 12.00
N VAL A 97 11.17 -18.89 10.78
CA VAL A 97 11.99 -18.45 9.65
C VAL A 97 11.13 -18.16 8.43
N ALA A 98 11.55 -17.22 7.59
CA ALA A 98 10.93 -16.93 6.30
C ALA A 98 11.95 -16.33 5.33
N TYR A 99 11.54 -16.22 4.07
CA TYR A 99 12.25 -15.49 3.04
C TYR A 99 11.26 -14.62 2.25
N ILE A 100 11.75 -13.51 1.69
CA ILE A 100 10.99 -12.64 0.79
C ILE A 100 11.61 -12.79 -0.60
N THR A 101 10.80 -13.19 -1.58
CA THR A 101 11.24 -13.31 -2.96
C THR A 101 11.10 -12.00 -3.72
N LEU A 102 11.66 -11.94 -4.92
CA LEU A 102 11.36 -10.87 -5.85
C LEU A 102 9.84 -10.84 -6.17
N PRO A 103 9.26 -9.64 -6.34
CA PRO A 103 7.86 -9.51 -6.67
C PRO A 103 7.58 -10.04 -8.08
N VAL A 104 6.41 -10.66 -8.25
CA VAL A 104 5.89 -11.11 -9.54
C VAL A 104 4.50 -10.52 -9.74
N THR A 105 4.26 -9.91 -10.89
CA THR A 105 2.93 -9.40 -11.25
C THR A 105 2.02 -10.57 -11.61
N LYS A 106 0.87 -10.67 -10.93
CA LYS A 106 -0.19 -11.63 -11.26
C LYS A 106 -1.32 -10.91 -11.99
N ILE A 107 -1.67 -11.40 -13.17
CA ILE A 107 -2.80 -10.91 -13.97
C ILE A 107 -4.01 -11.84 -13.74
N GLY A 108 -5.23 -11.31 -13.85
CA GLY A 108 -6.46 -12.08 -13.69
C GLY A 108 -6.84 -12.37 -12.23
N THR A 109 -6.40 -11.53 -11.28
CA THR A 109 -6.80 -11.64 -9.87
C THR A 109 -8.30 -11.42 -9.71
N GLN A 110 -8.97 -12.28 -8.95
CA GLN A 110 -10.39 -12.17 -8.64
C GLN A 110 -10.62 -12.01 -7.13
N PRO A 111 -11.59 -11.20 -6.69
CA PRO A 111 -12.46 -10.34 -7.51
C PRO A 111 -11.72 -9.08 -8.01
N ALA A 112 -12.00 -8.67 -9.25
CA ALA A 112 -11.59 -7.38 -9.81
C ALA A 112 -12.60 -6.95 -10.90
N PRO A 113 -13.01 -5.66 -10.95
CA PRO A 113 -12.62 -4.56 -10.07
C PRO A 113 -13.34 -4.60 -8.70
N VAL A 114 -12.71 -4.02 -7.68
CA VAL A 114 -13.29 -3.80 -6.35
C VAL A 114 -12.99 -2.37 -5.92
N VAL A 115 -13.94 -1.71 -5.26
CA VAL A 115 -13.74 -0.37 -4.71
C VAL A 115 -12.67 -0.42 -3.62
N ALA A 116 -11.62 0.39 -3.77
CA ALA A 116 -10.54 0.50 -2.81
C ALA A 116 -11.04 0.90 -1.42
N ALA A 117 -10.45 0.37 -0.35
CA ALA A 117 -10.94 0.63 1.01
C ALA A 117 -10.76 2.09 1.43
N PHE A 118 -9.77 2.77 0.86
CA PHE A 118 -9.53 4.20 1.06
C PHE A 118 -10.42 5.11 0.21
N SER A 119 -11.16 4.57 -0.77
CA SER A 119 -12.02 5.40 -1.63
C SER A 119 -13.16 5.97 -0.79
N SER A 120 -13.31 7.30 -0.83
CA SER A 120 -14.46 7.97 -0.21
C SER A 120 -15.77 7.44 -0.77
N LYS A 121 -16.78 7.38 0.09
CA LYS A 121 -18.12 6.87 -0.21
C LYS A 121 -19.13 7.97 0.07
N GLY A 122 -20.23 7.95 -0.67
CA GLY A 122 -21.38 8.81 -0.38
C GLY A 122 -22.12 8.42 0.91
N PRO A 123 -23.24 9.10 1.20
CA PRO A 123 -23.92 10.07 0.33
C PRO A 123 -23.19 11.42 0.26
N ASN A 124 -23.58 12.26 -0.70
CA ASN A 124 -23.15 13.65 -0.77
C ASN A 124 -23.70 14.42 0.44
N THR A 125 -22.83 15.01 1.26
CA THR A 125 -23.23 15.72 2.48
C THR A 125 -23.81 17.11 2.23
N ILE A 126 -23.59 17.68 1.04
CA ILE A 126 -24.07 19.01 0.65
C ILE A 126 -25.44 18.92 -0.02
N ALA A 127 -25.58 18.00 -0.98
CA ALA A 127 -26.81 17.74 -1.70
C ALA A 127 -27.13 16.24 -1.67
N PRO A 128 -27.81 15.74 -0.61
CA PRO A 128 -28.06 14.31 -0.40
C PRO A 128 -28.84 13.64 -1.54
N ASP A 129 -29.64 14.41 -2.28
CA ASP A 129 -30.41 13.94 -3.44
C ASP A 129 -29.53 13.67 -4.68
N ILE A 130 -28.29 14.18 -4.70
CA ILE A 130 -27.30 13.94 -5.76
C ILE A 130 -26.33 12.86 -5.30
N LEU A 131 -26.44 11.66 -5.90
CA LEU A 131 -25.57 10.54 -5.59
C LEU A 131 -24.11 10.82 -6.00
N LYS A 132 -23.16 10.55 -5.09
CA LYS A 132 -21.72 10.57 -5.36
C LYS A 132 -21.04 9.36 -4.71
N PRO A 133 -19.91 8.86 -5.25
CA PRO A 133 -19.25 9.30 -6.49
C PRO A 133 -19.99 8.83 -7.76
N ASP A 134 -19.77 9.50 -8.89
CA ASP A 134 -20.49 9.23 -10.16
C ASP A 134 -20.00 7.97 -10.88
N ILE A 135 -18.68 7.76 -10.90
CA ILE A 135 -18.05 6.68 -11.66
C ILE A 135 -16.79 6.18 -10.94
N THR A 136 -16.41 4.94 -11.21
CA THR A 136 -15.18 4.33 -10.70
C THR A 136 -14.23 4.04 -11.85
N ALA A 137 -12.92 4.10 -11.58
CA ALA A 137 -11.87 3.79 -12.54
C ALA A 137 -10.62 3.24 -11.82
N PRO A 138 -9.70 2.57 -12.54
CA PRO A 138 -8.48 2.02 -11.94
C PRO A 138 -7.65 3.09 -11.22
N GLY A 139 -7.39 2.88 -9.93
CA GLY A 139 -6.64 3.81 -9.08
C GLY A 139 -5.78 3.15 -8.02
N VAL A 140 -5.58 1.83 -8.07
CA VAL A 140 -4.75 1.09 -7.13
C VAL A 140 -3.55 0.51 -7.86
N SER A 141 -2.34 0.81 -7.37
CA SER A 141 -1.06 0.36 -7.94
C SER A 141 -0.92 0.72 -9.43
N VAL A 142 -1.28 1.96 -9.78
CA VAL A 142 -1.17 2.49 -11.14
C VAL A 142 0.28 2.92 -11.38
N ILE A 143 0.89 2.42 -12.45
CA ILE A 143 2.24 2.79 -12.88
C ILE A 143 2.16 3.98 -13.83
N ALA A 144 2.84 5.07 -13.49
CA ALA A 144 2.91 6.27 -14.31
C ALA A 144 4.29 6.95 -14.23
N ALA A 145 4.53 7.90 -15.13
CA ALA A 145 5.75 8.72 -15.11
C ALA A 145 5.88 9.50 -13.80
N PHE A 146 7.11 9.71 -13.35
CA PHE A 146 7.42 10.35 -12.08
C PHE A 146 8.56 11.36 -12.24
N THR A 147 8.48 12.48 -11.52
CA THR A 147 9.30 13.68 -11.82
C THR A 147 10.75 13.59 -11.36
N GLU A 148 11.12 12.57 -10.58
CA GLU A 148 12.44 12.46 -9.92
C GLU A 148 12.78 13.62 -8.96
N ALA A 149 11.86 14.55 -8.71
CA ALA A 149 12.07 15.59 -7.71
C ALA A 149 12.07 15.00 -6.29
N GLN A 150 11.26 13.96 -6.07
CA GLN A 150 11.11 13.24 -4.81
C GLN A 150 11.42 11.75 -4.98
N GLY A 151 11.68 11.06 -3.87
CA GLY A 151 11.80 9.60 -3.87
C GLY A 151 10.46 8.92 -4.10
N PRO A 152 10.44 7.64 -4.53
CA PRO A 152 9.20 6.93 -4.85
C PRO A 152 8.22 6.82 -3.67
N THR A 153 8.71 6.96 -2.44
CA THR A 153 7.88 6.96 -1.23
C THR A 153 7.26 8.31 -0.88
N ASN A 154 7.66 9.40 -1.55
CA ASN A 154 7.39 10.79 -1.16
C ASN A 154 7.87 11.13 0.27
N GLN A 155 8.90 10.45 0.77
CA GLN A 155 9.50 10.72 2.07
C GLN A 155 10.89 11.35 1.90
N ASP A 156 11.23 12.30 2.77
CA ASP A 156 12.52 13.04 2.72
C ASP A 156 13.74 12.13 2.89
N PHE A 157 13.59 11.01 3.60
CA PHE A 157 14.65 10.03 3.79
C PHE A 157 14.92 9.18 2.53
N ASP A 158 14.01 9.15 1.56
CA ASP A 158 14.13 8.33 0.37
C ASP A 158 14.87 9.07 -0.75
N ARG A 159 16.14 8.70 -0.90
CA ARG A 159 17.05 9.28 -1.90
C ARG A 159 16.99 8.58 -3.26
N ARG A 160 16.21 7.52 -3.42
CA ARG A 160 16.05 6.84 -4.72
C ARG A 160 15.38 7.77 -5.72
N ARG A 161 15.69 7.63 -7.01
CA ARG A 161 15.07 8.36 -8.12
C ARG A 161 14.65 7.38 -9.20
N VAL A 162 13.42 7.54 -9.68
CA VAL A 162 12.78 6.61 -10.61
C VAL A 162 11.97 7.40 -11.64
N LEU A 163 12.08 6.97 -12.90
CA LEU A 163 11.32 7.55 -14.01
C LEU A 163 9.82 7.17 -13.97
N PHE A 164 9.51 6.04 -13.31
CA PHE A 164 8.16 5.52 -13.17
C PHE A 164 7.93 5.07 -11.73
N ASN A 165 6.71 5.27 -11.24
CA ASN A 165 6.33 4.86 -9.90
C ASN A 165 4.94 4.22 -9.90
N SER A 166 4.70 3.32 -8.95
CA SER A 166 3.39 2.69 -8.71
C SER A 166 2.73 3.37 -7.52
N ILE A 167 1.62 4.07 -7.74
CA ILE A 167 0.92 4.81 -6.68
C ILE A 167 -0.57 4.47 -6.71
N SER A 168 -1.21 4.56 -5.55
CA SER A 168 -2.66 4.35 -5.38
C SER A 168 -3.34 5.63 -4.90
N GLY A 169 -4.54 5.88 -5.40
CA GLY A 169 -5.38 7.01 -5.00
C GLY A 169 -6.51 7.26 -5.99
N THR A 170 -7.56 7.94 -5.54
CA THR A 170 -8.59 8.47 -6.45
C THR A 170 -8.01 9.49 -7.43
N SER A 171 -6.93 10.18 -7.04
CA SER A 171 -6.11 11.01 -7.93
C SER A 171 -5.51 10.25 -9.12
N MET A 172 -5.40 8.91 -9.03
CA MET A 172 -4.92 8.05 -10.12
C MET A 172 -6.09 7.48 -10.93
N SER A 173 -7.27 7.34 -10.33
CA SER A 173 -8.52 7.04 -11.05
C SER A 173 -8.98 8.21 -11.93
N CYS A 174 -8.88 9.46 -11.43
CA CYS A 174 -9.31 10.67 -12.12
C CYS A 174 -8.74 10.83 -13.56
N PRO A 175 -7.41 10.70 -13.80
CA PRO A 175 -6.85 10.85 -15.14
C PRO A 175 -7.31 9.78 -16.14
N HIS A 176 -7.70 8.58 -15.67
CA HIS A 176 -8.30 7.56 -16.55
C HIS A 176 -9.67 8.04 -17.06
N VAL A 177 -10.52 8.56 -16.17
CA VAL A 177 -11.85 9.08 -16.55
C VAL A 177 -11.71 10.32 -17.42
N SER A 178 -10.83 11.27 -17.09
CA SER A 178 -10.64 12.46 -17.90
C SER A 178 -10.08 12.15 -19.29
N GLY A 179 -9.20 11.14 -19.40
CA GLY A 179 -8.70 10.65 -20.68
C GLY A 179 -9.81 10.08 -21.56
N VAL A 180 -10.67 9.22 -20.99
CA VAL A 180 -11.84 8.67 -21.70
C VAL A 180 -12.80 9.79 -22.10
N ALA A 181 -13.12 10.72 -21.20
CA ALA A 181 -13.99 11.86 -21.50
C ALA A 181 -13.41 12.74 -22.63
N GLY A 182 -12.10 12.98 -22.63
CA GLY A 182 -11.42 13.70 -23.72
C GLY A 182 -11.53 12.98 -25.06
N LEU A 183 -11.35 11.66 -25.09
CA LEU A 183 -11.52 10.85 -26.29
C LEU A 183 -12.96 10.84 -26.80
N LEU A 184 -13.96 10.86 -25.91
CA LEU A 184 -15.37 10.95 -26.28
C LEU A 184 -15.74 12.34 -26.80
N LYS A 185 -15.16 13.41 -26.23
CA LYS A 185 -15.39 14.78 -26.67
C LYS A 185 -14.76 15.09 -28.02
N HIS A 186 -13.61 14.49 -28.36
CA HIS A 186 -12.90 14.75 -29.60
C HIS A 186 -13.77 14.61 -30.88
N PRO A 187 -14.50 13.49 -31.11
CA PRO A 187 -15.40 13.34 -32.25
C PRO A 187 -16.74 14.06 -32.08
N ALA A 188 -17.09 14.49 -30.86
CA ALA A 188 -18.37 15.09 -30.51
C ALA A 188 -18.16 16.47 -29.85
N SER A 189 -17.40 17.34 -30.51
CA SER A 189 -16.95 18.64 -29.97
C SER A 189 -18.10 19.61 -29.64
N TYR A 190 -19.30 19.33 -30.15
CA TYR A 190 -20.55 20.05 -29.88
C TYR A 190 -21.27 19.58 -28.60
N LEU A 191 -20.83 18.49 -27.96
CA LEU A 191 -21.37 18.06 -26.67
C LEU A 191 -20.81 18.94 -25.55
N GLU A 192 -21.72 19.53 -24.78
CA GLU A 192 -21.40 20.24 -23.55
C GLU A 192 -21.50 19.29 -22.34
N PRO A 193 -20.66 19.47 -21.31
CA PRO A 193 -20.82 18.76 -20.06
C PRO A 193 -22.16 19.12 -19.41
N CYS A 194 -22.90 18.12 -18.94
CA CYS A 194 -24.02 18.37 -18.03
C CYS A 194 -23.48 18.97 -16.73
N VAL A 195 -24.13 20.00 -16.21
CA VAL A 195 -23.82 20.63 -14.93
C VAL A 195 -24.95 20.26 -13.97
N ASP A 196 -24.61 19.57 -12.87
CA ASP A 196 -25.55 19.17 -11.81
C ASP A 196 -25.94 20.37 -10.93
#